data_AF-A0A850F2K5-F1
#
_entry.id   AF-A0A850F2K5-F1
#
_cell.length_a   1.000
_cell.length_b   1.000
_cell.length_c   1.000
_cell.angle_alpha   90.00
_cell.angle_beta   90.00
_cell.angle_gamma   90.00
#
_symmetry.space_group_name_H-M   'P 1'
#
loop_
_entity.id
_entity.type
_entity.pdbx_description
1 polymer ?
#
loop_
_entity_poly.entity_id
_entity_poly.type
_entity_poly.pdbx_seq_one_letter_code
_entity_poly.pdbx_strand_id
1 'polypeptide(L)'
;MILTVLAAALLLLLASGWLAYQNSRLIAGRKGSGAAVHTPSRRYSVFSQATPCQLGDSGRGHLFSLRLPLESAASVTEGQGYAWVTLCRDDTGQGEMLLPDAQRYMLSRIRQLAGQGQPIEYVAYVEEGVSDLEQELILNLESAVKEAVQLAD
;
A
#
# COMPACT_ATOMS: atom_id res chain seq x y z
N MET A 1 -29.20 -2.59 38.40
CA MET A 1 -29.39 -1.76 37.19
C MET A 1 -28.51 -0.51 37.19
N ILE A 2 -28.37 0.24 38.29
CA ILE A 2 -27.48 1.42 38.33
C ILE A 2 -25.98 1.08 38.16
N LEU A 3 -25.50 0.00 38.77
CA LEU A 3 -24.10 -0.44 38.66
C LEU A 3 -23.69 -0.82 37.23
N THR A 4 -24.60 -1.42 36.44
CA THR A 4 -24.33 -1.81 35.06
C THR A 4 -24.26 -0.59 34.13
N VAL A 5 -25.10 0.42 34.38
CA VAL A 5 -25.06 1.70 33.65
C VAL A 5 -23.78 2.47 33.98
N LEU A 6 -23.35 2.47 35.24
CA LEU A 6 -22.12 3.12 35.68
C LEU A 6 -20.88 2.46 35.04
N ALA A 7 -20.84 1.12 35.01
CA ALA A 7 -19.75 0.37 34.39
C ALA A 7 -19.66 0.61 32.88
N ALA A 8 -20.80 0.65 32.18
CA ALA A 8 -20.86 0.96 30.75
C ALA A 8 -20.39 2.39 30.46
N ALA A 9 -20.78 3.37 31.27
CA ALA A 9 -20.34 4.76 31.13
C ALA A 9 -18.82 4.91 31.35
N LEU A 10 -18.25 4.19 32.32
CA LEU A 10 -16.82 4.18 32.60
C LEU A 10 -16.01 3.58 31.44
N LEU A 11 -16.50 2.48 30.84
CA LEU A 11 -15.86 1.87 29.67
C LEU A 11 -15.87 2.80 28.45
N LEU A 12 -16.97 3.53 28.22
CA LEU A 12 -17.06 4.50 27.12
C LEU A 12 -16.14 5.71 27.34
N LEU A 13 -15.98 6.18 28.58
CA LEU A 13 -15.04 7.24 28.92
C LEU A 13 -13.59 6.80 28.73
N LEU A 14 -13.24 5.56 29.09
CA LEU A 14 -11.90 5.02 28.85
C LEU A 14 -11.59 4.85 27.36
N ALA A 15 -12.55 4.34 26.57
CA ALA A 15 -12.38 4.19 25.13
C ALA A 15 -12.20 5.54 24.41
N SER A 16 -13.00 6.55 24.77
CA SER A 16 -12.88 7.90 24.21
C SER A 16 -11.59 8.60 24.64
N GLY A 17 -11.16 8.42 25.90
CA GLY A 17 -9.88 8.90 26.40
C GLY A 17 -8.68 8.28 25.65
N TRP A 18 -8.75 6.99 25.34
CA TRP A 18 -7.71 6.29 24.57
C TRP A 18 -7.59 6.81 23.12
N LEU A 19 -8.73 7.02 22.45
CA LEU A 19 -8.80 7.63 21.11
C LEU A 19 -8.29 9.08 21.11
N ALA A 20 -8.65 9.87 22.13
CA ALA A 20 -8.16 11.23 22.28
C ALA A 20 -6.64 11.27 22.56
N TYR A 21 -6.12 10.32 23.34
CA TYR A 21 -4.68 10.19 23.61
C TYR A 21 -3.89 9.85 22.35
N GLN A 22 -4.39 8.96 21.50
CA GLN A 22 -3.76 8.66 20.20
C GLN A 22 -3.76 9.87 19.26
N ASN A 23 -4.89 10.59 19.17
CA ASN A 23 -4.97 11.83 18.38
C ASN A 23 -4.05 12.92 18.93
N SER A 24 -3.95 13.05 20.26
CA SER A 24 -3.04 14.01 20.88
C SER A 24 -1.57 13.64 20.67
N ARG A 25 -1.22 12.34 20.58
CA ARG A 25 0.15 11.91 20.25
C ARG A 25 0.54 12.28 18.82
N LEU A 26 -0.39 12.13 17.87
CA LEU A 26 -0.20 12.55 16.48
C LEU A 26 -0.03 14.08 16.35
N ILE A 27 -0.75 14.85 17.17
CA ILE A 27 -0.68 16.32 17.18
C ILE A 27 0.54 16.83 17.97
N ALA A 28 0.90 16.19 19.08
CA ALA A 28 2.09 16.53 19.87
C ALA A 28 3.39 16.26 19.09
N GLY A 29 3.42 15.20 18.27
CA GLY A 29 4.49 14.97 17.30
C GLY A 29 4.65 16.09 16.27
N ARG A 30 3.61 16.90 16.02
CA ARG A 30 3.69 18.09 15.15
C ARG A 30 4.16 19.36 15.87
N LYS A 31 3.96 19.49 17.18
CA LYS A 31 4.30 20.72 17.93
C LYS A 31 5.79 20.84 18.29
N GLY A 32 6.57 19.76 18.18
CA GLY A 32 8.03 19.80 18.38
C GLY A 32 8.82 20.28 17.16
N SER A 33 8.19 20.44 15.99
CA SER A 33 8.86 20.86 14.76
C SER A 33 8.31 22.20 14.28
N GLY A 34 8.77 23.28 14.91
CA GLY A 34 8.73 24.64 14.34
C GLY A 34 9.74 24.83 13.20
N ALA A 35 9.93 23.81 12.37
CA ALA A 35 10.78 23.84 11.18
C ALA A 35 9.89 23.61 9.97
N ALA A 36 10.19 24.33 8.89
CA ALA A 36 9.51 24.36 7.60
C ALA A 36 8.70 23.09 7.30
N VAL A 37 7.48 23.25 6.79
CA VAL A 37 6.65 22.16 6.26
C VAL A 37 7.45 21.43 5.17
N HIS A 38 8.24 20.44 5.59
CA HIS A 38 8.84 19.46 4.71
C HIS A 38 7.69 18.58 4.28
N THR A 39 6.99 19.01 3.22
CA THR A 39 6.14 18.13 2.45
C THR A 39 7.03 16.94 2.07
N PRO A 40 6.75 15.72 2.56
CA PRO A 40 7.58 14.58 2.23
C PRO A 40 7.60 14.45 0.71
N SER A 41 8.80 14.36 0.13
CA SER A 41 8.96 14.30 -1.32
C SER A 41 8.24 13.06 -1.84
N ARG A 42 7.31 13.26 -2.77
CA ARG A 42 6.65 12.16 -3.47
C ARG A 42 7.68 11.52 -4.40
N ARG A 43 7.98 10.25 -4.17
CA ARG A 43 9.05 9.51 -4.86
C ARG A 43 8.55 8.22 -5.47
N TYR A 44 7.27 7.92 -5.34
CA TYR A 44 6.75 6.62 -5.77
C TYR A 44 5.65 6.83 -6.79
N SER A 45 5.68 6.05 -7.86
CA SER A 45 4.66 6.08 -8.91
C SER A 45 4.35 4.67 -9.35
N VAL A 46 3.11 4.47 -9.80
CA VAL A 46 2.62 3.19 -10.24
C VAL A 46 2.34 3.26 -11.73
N PHE A 47 2.95 2.38 -12.51
CA PHE A 47 2.82 2.36 -13.97
C PHE A 47 2.15 1.06 -14.42
N SER A 48 1.22 1.18 -15.39
CA SER A 48 0.62 0.03 -16.06
C SER A 48 1.38 -0.28 -17.34
N GLN A 49 1.85 -1.52 -17.49
CA GLN A 49 2.62 -2.01 -18.64
C GLN A 49 2.11 -3.37 -19.10
N ALA A 50 2.37 -3.74 -20.35
CA ALA A 50 1.97 -5.05 -20.88
C ALA A 50 2.81 -6.21 -20.33
N THR A 51 4.04 -5.93 -19.91
CA THR A 51 5.02 -6.89 -19.38
C THR A 51 5.60 -6.38 -18.06
N PRO A 52 6.04 -7.26 -17.15
CA PRO A 52 6.74 -6.82 -15.95
C PRO A 52 8.08 -6.19 -16.35
N CYS A 53 8.51 -5.15 -15.63
CA CYS A 53 9.80 -4.52 -15.89
C CYS A 53 10.92 -5.53 -15.63
N GLN A 54 11.86 -5.66 -16.56
CA GLN A 54 13.02 -6.53 -16.36
C GLN A 54 14.04 -5.80 -15.48
N LEU A 55 14.74 -6.57 -14.63
CA LEU A 55 15.84 -6.06 -13.81
C LEU A 55 16.85 -5.34 -14.73
N GLY A 56 17.04 -4.03 -14.54
CA GLY A 56 18.01 -3.22 -15.30
C GLY A 56 17.48 -2.43 -16.50
N ASP A 57 16.18 -2.46 -16.81
CA ASP A 57 15.62 -1.85 -18.03
C ASP A 57 15.27 -0.35 -17.88
N SER A 58 15.43 0.24 -16.69
CA SER A 58 15.14 1.65 -16.45
C SER A 58 15.92 2.15 -15.24
N GLY A 59 16.46 3.37 -15.30
CA GLY A 59 17.03 4.07 -14.14
C GLY A 59 16.01 4.47 -13.06
N ARG A 60 14.94 3.67 -12.90
CA ARG A 60 13.87 3.80 -11.91
C ARG A 60 13.93 2.54 -11.06
N GLY A 61 14.09 2.69 -9.74
CA GLY A 61 14.14 1.54 -8.82
C GLY A 61 12.79 0.86 -8.75
N HIS A 62 12.63 -0.28 -9.42
CA HIS A 62 11.42 -1.08 -9.37
C HIS A 62 11.32 -1.73 -7.98
N LEU A 63 10.14 -1.71 -7.38
CA LEU A 63 9.94 -2.28 -6.04
C LEU A 63 9.04 -3.51 -6.10
N PHE A 64 7.93 -3.42 -6.82
CA PHE A 64 6.94 -4.50 -6.87
C PHE A 64 6.07 -4.42 -8.13
N SER A 65 5.86 -5.54 -8.81
CA SER A 65 4.97 -5.66 -9.97
C SER A 65 3.84 -6.62 -9.65
N LEU A 66 2.60 -6.24 -9.99
CA LEU A 66 1.39 -7.05 -9.78
C LEU A 66 0.65 -7.21 -11.10
N ARG A 67 0.24 -8.42 -11.45
CA ARG A 67 -0.60 -8.66 -12.62
C ARG A 67 -2.07 -8.40 -12.27
N LEU A 68 -2.73 -7.57 -13.08
CA LEU A 68 -4.12 -7.17 -12.93
C LEU A 68 -4.90 -7.44 -14.23
N PRO A 69 -6.19 -7.83 -14.14
CA PRO A 69 -7.06 -7.89 -15.30
C PRO A 69 -7.30 -6.48 -15.86
N LEU A 70 -7.25 -6.32 -17.18
CA LEU A 70 -7.60 -5.06 -17.83
C LEU A 70 -9.12 -4.87 -17.73
N GLU A 71 -9.58 -3.86 -17.00
CA GLU A 71 -10.97 -3.40 -17.07
C GLU A 71 -11.15 -2.68 -18.41
N SER A 72 -11.39 -3.44 -19.49
CA SER A 72 -11.72 -2.85 -20.79
C SER A 72 -13.17 -2.35 -20.75
N ALA A 73 -13.35 -1.05 -20.54
CA ALA A 73 -14.52 -0.34 -21.02
C ALA A 73 -14.46 -0.35 -22.56
N ALA A 74 -15.29 -1.19 -23.18
CA ALA A 74 -15.53 -1.28 -24.63
C ALA A 74 -14.40 -1.86 -25.49
N SER A 75 -14.22 -3.17 -25.44
CA SER A 75 -14.19 -4.03 -26.65
C SER A 75 -13.98 -5.48 -26.23
N VAL A 76 -15.07 -6.24 -26.34
CA VAL A 76 -15.09 -7.70 -26.28
C VAL A 76 -14.37 -8.20 -27.53
N THR A 77 -13.07 -8.47 -27.40
CA THR A 77 -12.36 -9.36 -28.30
C THR A 77 -11.65 -10.38 -27.42
N GLU A 78 -11.96 -11.64 -27.66
CA GLU A 78 -11.52 -12.79 -26.87
C GLU A 78 -10.01 -12.75 -26.59
N GLY A 79 -9.69 -12.75 -25.30
CA GLY A 79 -8.34 -12.64 -24.79
C GLY A 79 -8.39 -11.73 -23.58
N GLN A 80 -8.51 -12.30 -22.37
CA GLN A 80 -8.40 -11.56 -21.13
C GLN A 80 -7.08 -10.77 -21.17
N GLY A 81 -7.16 -9.48 -21.46
CA GLY A 81 -6.01 -8.60 -21.40
C GLY A 81 -5.58 -8.54 -19.94
N TYR A 82 -4.36 -8.91 -19.64
CA TYR A 82 -3.76 -8.67 -18.34
C TYR A 82 -2.75 -7.54 -18.51
N ALA A 83 -2.66 -6.65 -17.52
CA ALA A 83 -1.59 -5.68 -17.43
C ALA A 83 -0.80 -5.89 -16.15
N TRP A 84 0.48 -5.58 -16.22
CA TRP A 84 1.36 -5.49 -15.08
C TRP A 84 1.32 -4.07 -14.53
N VAL A 85 1.09 -3.96 -13.23
CA VAL A 85 1.11 -2.71 -12.50
C VAL A 85 2.34 -2.71 -11.62
N THR A 86 3.31 -1.89 -12.00
CA THR A 86 4.64 -1.82 -11.37
C THR A 86 4.75 -0.57 -10.52
N LEU A 87 5.04 -0.77 -9.23
CA LEU A 87 5.47 0.26 -8.31
C LEU A 87 6.96 0.55 -8.53
N CYS A 88 7.26 1.80 -8.88
CA CYS A 88 8.62 2.28 -9.06
C CYS A 88 8.92 3.44 -8.11
N ARG A 89 10.19 3.52 -7.71
CA ARG A 89 10.81 4.68 -7.10
C ARG A 89 11.36 5.60 -8.19
N ASP A 90 11.07 6.88 -8.01
CA ASP A 90 11.60 7.99 -8.78
C ASP A 90 12.59 8.77 -7.92
N ASP A 91 13.88 8.61 -8.25
CA ASP A 91 14.99 9.26 -7.58
C ASP A 91 15.05 10.77 -7.87
N THR A 92 14.29 11.27 -8.86
CA THR A 92 14.19 12.70 -9.16
C THR A 92 13.19 13.44 -8.28
N GLY A 93 12.43 12.71 -7.44
CA GLY A 93 11.42 13.30 -6.56
C GLY A 93 10.17 13.83 -7.28
N GLN A 94 9.96 13.41 -8.54
CA GLN A 94 8.76 13.69 -9.34
C GLN A 94 7.72 12.56 -9.24
N GLY A 95 7.81 11.74 -8.18
CA GLY A 95 6.84 10.69 -7.92
C GLY A 95 5.46 11.26 -7.64
N GLU A 96 4.44 10.43 -7.81
CA GLU A 96 3.05 10.83 -7.58
C GLU A 96 2.60 10.60 -6.12
N MET A 97 3.29 9.68 -5.42
CA MET A 97 2.87 9.12 -4.14
C MET A 97 3.99 9.11 -3.11
N LEU A 98 3.59 9.08 -1.83
CA LEU A 98 4.45 8.74 -0.70
C LEU A 98 4.52 7.22 -0.55
N LEU A 99 5.58 6.73 0.09
CA LEU A 99 5.78 5.29 0.33
C LEU A 99 4.55 4.62 1.00
N PRO A 100 3.94 5.19 2.06
CA PRO A 100 2.78 4.56 2.70
C PRO A 100 1.53 4.54 1.81
N ASP A 101 1.37 5.56 0.96
CA ASP A 101 0.24 5.64 0.03
C ASP A 101 0.40 4.62 -1.10
N ALA A 102 1.62 4.47 -1.61
CA ALA A 102 1.96 3.44 -2.58
C ALA A 102 1.72 2.03 -2.02
N GLN A 103 2.14 1.77 -0.78
CA GLN A 103 1.85 0.49 -0.10
C GLN A 103 0.35 0.23 0.00
N ARG A 104 -0.43 1.22 0.45
CA ARG A 104 -1.89 1.10 0.59
C ARG A 104 -2.56 0.84 -0.76
N TYR A 105 -2.08 1.48 -1.82
CA TYR A 105 -2.57 1.26 -3.18
C TYR A 105 -2.32 -0.17 -3.65
N MET A 106 -1.10 -0.69 -3.47
CA MET A 106 -0.79 -2.07 -3.88
C MET A 106 -1.55 -3.10 -3.05
N LEU A 107 -1.67 -2.90 -1.74
CA LEU A 107 -2.46 -3.77 -0.85
C LEU A 107 -3.94 -3.78 -1.22
N SER A 108 -4.53 -2.65 -1.60
CA SER A 108 -5.93 -2.60 -1.99
C SER A 108 -6.18 -3.40 -3.28
N ARG A 109 -5.23 -3.36 -4.23
CA ARG A 109 -5.29 -4.16 -5.45
C ARG A 109 -5.15 -5.66 -5.18
N ILE A 110 -4.23 -6.07 -4.32
CA ILE A 110 -4.07 -7.47 -3.91
C ILE A 110 -5.38 -7.98 -3.28
N ARG A 111 -5.99 -7.22 -2.36
CA ARG A 111 -7.26 -7.59 -1.73
C ARG A 111 -8.41 -7.65 -2.73
N GLN A 112 -8.44 -6.73 -3.70
CA GLN A 112 -9.46 -6.74 -4.76
C GLN A 112 -9.35 -8.02 -5.60
N LEU A 113 -8.14 -8.42 -6.01
CA LEU A 113 -7.91 -9.66 -6.75
C LEU A 113 -8.30 -10.90 -5.94
N ALA A 114 -7.90 -10.94 -4.67
CA ALA A 114 -8.24 -12.01 -3.74
C ALA A 114 -9.77 -12.17 -3.59
N GLY A 115 -10.48 -11.06 -3.38
CA GLY A 115 -11.94 -11.07 -3.26
C GLY A 115 -12.67 -11.47 -4.55
N GLN A 116 -12.01 -11.37 -5.71
CA GLN A 116 -12.53 -11.82 -7.00
C GLN A 116 -12.17 -13.30 -7.30
N GLY A 117 -11.43 -13.97 -6.42
CA GLY A 117 -10.94 -15.34 -6.65
C GLY A 117 -9.99 -15.47 -7.83
N GLN A 118 -9.32 -14.37 -8.22
CA GLN A 118 -8.39 -14.38 -9.34
C GLN A 118 -6.99 -14.82 -8.91
N PRO A 119 -6.26 -15.57 -9.76
CA PRO A 119 -4.88 -15.91 -9.48
C PRO A 119 -4.03 -14.64 -9.40
N ILE A 120 -3.31 -14.49 -8.29
CA ILE A 120 -2.47 -13.32 -8.03
C ILE A 120 -1.04 -13.65 -8.47
N GLU A 121 -0.62 -13.10 -9.61
CA GLU A 121 0.77 -13.16 -10.06
C GLU A 121 1.51 -11.86 -9.70
N TYR A 122 2.71 -11.98 -9.12
CA TYR A 122 3.50 -10.83 -8.71
C TYR A 122 5.01 -11.07 -8.91
N VAL A 123 5.77 -9.97 -8.98
CA VAL A 123 7.24 -9.97 -8.96
C VAL A 123 7.71 -8.97 -7.91
N ALA A 124 8.53 -9.42 -6.97
CA ALA A 124 9.12 -8.59 -5.93
C ALA A 124 10.60 -8.31 -6.25
N TYR A 125 11.01 -7.04 -6.13
CA TYR A 125 12.37 -6.58 -6.46
C TYR A 125 13.09 -6.17 -5.17
N VAL A 126 13.23 -7.11 -4.23
CA VAL A 126 13.80 -6.82 -2.89
C VAL A 126 15.21 -6.22 -2.99
N GLU A 127 16.00 -6.68 -3.95
CA GLU A 127 17.38 -6.23 -4.18
C GLU A 127 17.48 -4.78 -4.68
N GLU A 128 16.40 -4.21 -5.22
CA GLU A 128 16.34 -2.82 -5.67
C GLU A 128 15.87 -1.84 -4.57
N GLY A 129 15.41 -2.36 -3.43
CA GLY A 129 15.05 -1.56 -2.25
C GLY A 129 16.28 -0.92 -1.62
N VAL A 130 16.41 0.41 -1.70
CA VAL A 130 17.59 1.14 -1.21
C VAL A 130 17.46 1.52 0.27
N SER A 131 16.23 1.55 0.80
CA SER A 131 15.99 1.80 2.22
C SER A 131 15.33 0.61 2.91
N ASP A 132 15.57 0.46 4.21
CA ASP A 132 14.93 -0.57 5.05
C ASP A 132 13.40 -0.51 4.95
N LEU A 133 12.83 0.68 4.84
CA LEU A 133 11.38 0.89 4.68
C LEU A 133 10.86 0.38 3.33
N GLU A 134 11.65 0.48 2.26
CA GLU A 134 11.28 -0.07 0.95
C GLU A 134 11.34 -1.59 0.96
N GLN A 135 12.37 -2.17 1.59
CA GLN A 135 12.46 -3.62 1.75
C GLN A 135 11.31 -4.16 2.61
N GLU A 136 11.00 -3.48 3.71
CA GLU A 136 9.85 -3.83 4.57
C GLU A 136 8.53 -3.71 3.80
N LEU A 137 8.35 -2.68 2.95
CA LEU A 137 7.18 -2.56 2.08
C LEU A 137 7.08 -3.76 1.15
N ILE A 138 8.16 -4.15 0.48
CA ILE A 138 8.15 -5.28 -0.46
C ILE A 138 7.78 -6.56 0.26
N LEU A 139 8.42 -6.85 1.42
CA LEU A 139 8.12 -8.03 2.23
C LEU A 139 6.66 -8.05 2.72
N ASN A 140 6.12 -6.89 3.11
CA ASN A 140 4.72 -6.76 3.51
C ASN A 140 3.75 -7.03 2.35
N LEU A 141 4.08 -6.58 1.13
CA LEU A 141 3.28 -6.88 -0.06
C LEU A 141 3.34 -8.37 -0.41
N GLU A 142 4.51 -9.00 -0.30
CA GLU A 142 4.65 -10.44 -0.49
C GLU A 142 3.83 -11.25 0.52
N SER A 143 3.89 -10.88 1.81
CA SER A 143 3.08 -11.53 2.86
C SER A 143 1.60 -11.39 2.54
N ALA A 144 1.16 -10.20 2.12
CA ALA A 144 -0.23 -9.96 1.78
C ALA A 144 -0.70 -10.80 0.58
N VAL A 145 0.15 -11.02 -0.43
CA VAL A 145 -0.19 -11.94 -1.53
C VAL A 145 -0.27 -13.38 -1.04
N LYS A 146 0.68 -13.84 -0.22
CA LYS A 146 0.67 -15.22 0.33
C LYS A 146 -0.57 -15.48 1.18
N GLU A 147 -0.93 -14.55 2.05
CA GLU A 147 -2.16 -14.61 2.86
C GLU A 147 -3.41 -14.63 1.98
N ALA A 148 -3.45 -13.79 0.94
CA ALA A 148 -4.57 -13.73 0.00
C ALA A 148 -4.76 -15.05 -0.77
N VAL A 149 -3.67 -15.72 -1.16
CA VAL A 149 -3.73 -17.03 -1.83
C VAL A 149 -4.19 -18.12 -0.86
N GLN A 150 -3.71 -18.13 0.39
CA GLN A 150 -4.14 -19.12 1.39
C GLN A 150 -5.61 -18.99 1.81
N LEU A 151 -6.19 -17.80 1.68
CA LEU A 151 -7.62 -17.57 1.96
C LEU A 151 -8.54 -17.95 0.79
N ALA A 152 -7.98 -18.21 -0.39
CA ALA A 152 -8.73 -18.58 -1.60
C ALA A 152 -8.85 -20.11 -1.82
N ASP A 153 -8.10 -20.90 -1.06
CA ASP A 153 -8.22 -22.37 -0.94
C ASP A 153 -9.19 -22.77 0.19
#